data_AF-A0AAC9FX84-F1
#
_entry.id   AF-A0AAC9FX84-F1
#
_cell.length_a   1.000
_cell.length_b   1.000
_cell.length_c   1.000
_cell.angle_alpha   90.00
_cell.angle_beta   90.00
_cell.angle_gamma   90.00
#
_symmetry.space_group_name_H-M   'P 1'
#
loop_
_entity.id
_entity.type
_entity.pdbx_description
1 polymer ?
#
loop_
_entity_poly.entity_id
_entity_poly.type
_entity_poly.pdbx_seq_one_letter_code
_entity_poly.pdbx_strand_id
1 'polypeptide(L)'
;MHTLAQLRAGELSGITRLDLSCGLTEFPREIFELADTLEVLNLSGNALSSLPDDLHRLTKMRILFCSDNRFTEVPACVGQCAALTMIGFKANRISHVPGAALPPLLRWLILTDNCIESLPNELGERPYLQKLLLAGNRLQALPVSMRQCHRLELIRIAANRLRELPQWLLTLPSLTWLAYAGNPLETEADAAALEATPLIDWSALRLQERLGEGASGVISRALWQRADRSPTPVAVKLYKGEMTSDGSPLHEMNACITAGLHPNLIRVEGRIHGHPDGQQGLVMQLIDPSFRNLAALPSLASCSRDVYSEDCRFSAEVALNIARGIASAAEHLHQQGITHGDLYGHNILLNDQGDCLLGDFGAASFHATTDNPETRALQRIEVRAFGILLGELLARIDSGLSDERRERLQALEQRCCQPDVLARPGFGEVIEVLEKL
;
A
#
# COMPACT_ATOMS: atom_id res chain seq x y z
N MET A 1 17.03 4.10 -18.50
CA MET A 1 16.12 3.63 -19.57
C MET A 1 16.97 3.20 -20.75
N HIS A 2 16.68 2.04 -21.33
CA HIS A 2 17.37 1.54 -22.53
C HIS A 2 16.63 2.04 -23.77
N THR A 3 17.30 2.02 -24.92
CA THR A 3 16.70 2.42 -26.20
C THR A 3 16.52 1.23 -27.12
N LEU A 4 15.55 1.33 -28.03
CA LEU A 4 15.34 0.33 -29.07
C LEU A 4 16.55 0.21 -30.02
N ALA A 5 17.29 1.30 -30.24
CA ALA A 5 18.50 1.29 -31.06
C ALA A 5 19.61 0.44 -30.41
N GLN A 6 19.85 0.58 -29.10
CA GLN A 6 20.81 -0.24 -28.37
C GLN A 6 20.45 -1.73 -28.40
N LEU A 7 19.15 -2.05 -28.26
CA LEU A 7 18.67 -3.42 -28.37
C LEU A 7 18.97 -3.99 -29.76
N ARG A 8 18.61 -3.26 -30.83
CA ARG A 8 18.82 -3.68 -32.23
C ARG A 8 20.28 -3.78 -32.64
N ALA A 9 21.15 -3.00 -31.99
CA ALA A 9 22.59 -3.05 -32.22
C ALA A 9 23.27 -4.21 -31.45
N GLY A 10 22.54 -4.96 -30.61
CA GLY A 10 23.09 -6.03 -29.79
C GLY A 10 23.92 -5.54 -28.59
N GLU A 11 23.93 -4.24 -28.30
CA GLU A 11 24.72 -3.63 -27.22
C GLU A 11 24.25 -4.05 -25.82
N LEU A 12 23.04 -4.61 -25.74
CA LEU A 12 22.38 -5.04 -24.51
C LEU A 12 22.60 -6.53 -24.21
N SER A 13 23.49 -7.22 -24.93
CA SER A 13 23.76 -8.64 -24.70
C SER A 13 24.19 -8.90 -23.24
N GLY A 14 23.57 -9.90 -22.61
CA GLY A 14 23.92 -10.36 -21.27
C GLY A 14 23.24 -9.61 -20.11
N ILE A 15 22.44 -8.57 -20.37
CA ILE A 15 21.71 -7.87 -19.30
C ILE A 15 20.67 -8.77 -18.64
N THR A 16 20.40 -8.52 -17.36
CA THR A 16 19.35 -9.21 -16.59
C THR A 16 18.08 -8.37 -16.46
N ARG A 17 18.14 -7.06 -16.72
CA ARG A 17 17.01 -6.14 -16.67
C ARG A 17 16.94 -5.28 -17.92
N LEU A 18 15.84 -5.38 -18.66
CA LEU A 18 15.52 -4.52 -19.81
C LEU A 18 14.36 -3.59 -19.45
N ASP A 19 14.54 -2.30 -19.73
CA ASP A 19 13.54 -1.25 -19.56
C ASP A 19 13.41 -0.48 -20.88
N LEU A 20 12.28 -0.61 -21.57
CA LEU A 20 11.96 0.11 -22.81
C LEU A 20 10.65 0.89 -22.66
N SER A 21 10.73 2.22 -22.83
CA SER A 21 9.56 3.12 -22.91
C SER A 21 9.82 4.11 -24.04
N CYS A 22 9.67 3.64 -25.27
CA CYS A 22 10.02 4.38 -26.48
C CYS A 22 8.89 4.40 -27.51
N GLY A 23 7.64 4.32 -27.03
CA GLY A 23 6.45 4.36 -27.87
C GLY A 23 6.22 3.08 -28.68
N LEU A 24 6.62 1.92 -28.15
CA LEU A 24 6.47 0.63 -28.82
C LEU A 24 4.99 0.35 -29.13
N THR A 25 4.67 0.07 -30.38
CA THR A 25 3.34 -0.41 -30.81
C THR A 25 3.28 -1.93 -30.92
N GLU A 26 4.45 -2.58 -31.02
CA GLU A 26 4.63 -4.02 -31.11
C GLU A 26 5.82 -4.47 -30.24
N PHE A 27 5.84 -5.76 -29.89
CA PHE A 27 6.95 -6.34 -29.14
C PHE A 27 8.20 -6.46 -30.03
N PRO A 28 9.34 -5.86 -29.66
CA PRO A 28 10.59 -6.02 -30.41
C PRO A 28 11.10 -7.47 -30.32
N ARG A 29 11.21 -8.15 -31.46
CA ARG A 29 11.65 -9.56 -31.52
C ARG A 29 13.09 -9.74 -31.03
N GLU A 30 13.90 -8.70 -31.12
CA GLU A 30 15.28 -8.64 -30.66
C GLU A 30 15.40 -8.86 -29.14
N ILE A 31 14.33 -8.68 -28.36
CA ILE A 31 14.31 -9.04 -26.92
C ILE A 31 14.61 -10.53 -26.72
N PHE A 32 14.24 -11.40 -27.68
CA PHE A 32 14.52 -12.82 -27.60
C PHE A 32 16.02 -13.17 -27.69
N GLU A 33 16.87 -12.25 -28.14
CA GLU A 33 18.33 -12.42 -28.10
C GLU A 33 18.87 -12.39 -26.66
N LEU A 34 18.06 -11.90 -25.70
CA LEU A 34 18.38 -11.85 -24.27
C LEU A 34 17.80 -13.04 -23.49
N ALA A 35 17.23 -14.05 -24.16
CA ALA A 35 16.53 -15.16 -23.53
C ALA A 35 17.35 -15.91 -22.46
N ASP A 36 18.67 -15.95 -22.63
CA ASP A 36 19.60 -16.64 -21.75
C ASP A 36 19.96 -15.86 -20.47
N THR A 37 19.61 -14.57 -20.37
CA THR A 37 19.99 -13.73 -19.22
C THR A 37 18.87 -12.89 -18.64
N LEU A 38 17.83 -12.57 -19.42
CA LEU A 38 16.81 -11.61 -19.02
C LEU A 38 15.92 -12.14 -17.91
N GLU A 39 15.95 -11.48 -16.74
CA GLU A 39 15.13 -11.80 -15.57
C GLU A 39 13.99 -10.80 -15.37
N VAL A 40 14.21 -9.53 -15.73
CA VAL A 40 13.24 -8.44 -15.55
C VAL A 40 13.00 -7.75 -16.88
N LEU A 41 11.76 -7.83 -17.36
CA LEU A 41 11.32 -7.14 -18.57
C LEU A 41 10.28 -6.07 -18.22
N ASN A 42 10.62 -4.82 -18.49
CA ASN A 42 9.72 -3.69 -18.31
C ASN A 42 9.47 -2.99 -19.65
N LEU A 43 8.23 -3.10 -20.11
CA LEU A 43 7.68 -2.50 -21.32
C LEU A 43 6.58 -1.47 -20.97
N SER A 44 6.61 -0.91 -19.76
CA SER A 44 5.62 0.08 -19.33
C SER A 44 5.77 1.40 -20.10
N GLY A 45 4.68 2.17 -20.26
CA GLY A 45 4.70 3.47 -20.93
C GLY A 45 4.83 3.38 -22.46
N ASN A 46 4.23 2.37 -23.07
CA ASN A 46 4.22 2.17 -24.51
C ASN A 46 2.78 2.13 -25.06
N ALA A 47 2.61 1.63 -26.28
CA ALA A 47 1.32 1.50 -26.97
C ALA A 47 1.01 0.03 -27.33
N LEU A 48 1.55 -0.93 -26.58
CA LEU A 48 1.37 -2.35 -26.82
C LEU A 48 -0.07 -2.77 -26.53
N SER A 49 -0.63 -3.63 -27.37
CA SER A 49 -1.93 -4.25 -27.19
C SER A 49 -1.86 -5.79 -27.13
N SER A 50 -0.69 -6.37 -27.42
CA SER A 50 -0.45 -7.81 -27.41
C SER A 50 1.01 -8.12 -27.04
N LEU A 51 1.26 -9.36 -26.66
CA LEU A 51 2.59 -9.95 -26.49
C LEU A 51 2.68 -11.17 -27.43
N PRO A 52 3.88 -11.54 -27.90
CA PRO A 52 4.04 -12.65 -28.82
C PRO A 52 3.71 -13.99 -28.14
N ASP A 53 3.13 -14.94 -28.89
CA ASP A 53 2.76 -16.27 -28.35
C ASP A 53 3.96 -17.07 -27.82
N ASP A 54 5.15 -16.82 -28.35
CA ASP A 54 6.41 -17.45 -27.96
C ASP A 54 7.16 -16.68 -26.85
N LEU A 55 6.48 -15.84 -26.06
CA LEU A 55 7.06 -15.10 -24.94
C LEU A 55 7.79 -16.03 -23.93
N HIS A 56 7.29 -17.26 -23.77
CA HIS A 56 7.86 -18.28 -22.88
C HIS A 56 9.31 -18.68 -23.23
N ARG A 57 9.83 -18.27 -24.40
CA ARG A 57 11.26 -18.39 -24.74
C ARG A 57 12.17 -17.65 -23.79
N LEU A 58 11.68 -16.62 -23.10
CA LEU A 58 12.41 -15.90 -22.04
C LEU A 58 12.40 -16.74 -20.75
N THR A 59 13.12 -17.86 -20.77
CA THR A 59 13.04 -18.91 -19.74
C THR A 59 13.48 -18.45 -18.34
N LYS A 60 14.29 -17.40 -18.25
CA LYS A 60 14.75 -16.80 -16.99
C LYS A 60 13.89 -15.63 -16.51
N MET A 61 12.87 -15.22 -17.26
CA MET A 61 12.06 -14.05 -16.91
C MET A 61 11.22 -14.31 -15.66
N ARG A 62 11.46 -13.51 -14.62
CA ARG A 62 10.81 -13.58 -13.31
C ARG A 62 9.82 -12.45 -13.08
N ILE A 63 10.03 -11.31 -13.75
CA ILE A 63 9.24 -10.09 -13.59
C ILE A 63 8.89 -9.52 -14.98
N LEU A 64 7.61 -9.26 -15.19
CA LEU A 64 7.08 -8.61 -16.39
C LEU A 64 6.23 -7.40 -16.00
N PHE A 65 6.60 -6.22 -16.51
CA PHE A 65 5.81 -5.00 -16.39
C PHE A 65 5.38 -4.48 -17.76
N CYS A 66 4.09 -4.26 -17.93
CA CYS A 66 3.39 -3.79 -19.12
C CYS A 66 2.36 -2.70 -18.75
N SER A 67 2.65 -1.90 -17.72
CA SER A 67 1.75 -0.83 -17.26
C SER A 67 1.66 0.30 -18.29
N ASP A 68 0.61 1.10 -18.27
CA ASP A 68 0.45 2.27 -19.14
C ASP A 68 0.61 1.90 -20.63
N ASN A 69 -0.22 0.95 -21.06
CA ASN A 69 -0.27 0.41 -22.43
C ASN A 69 -1.73 0.36 -22.92
N ARG A 70 -2.03 -0.45 -23.94
CA ARG A 70 -3.35 -0.56 -24.58
C ARG A 70 -3.93 -1.97 -24.50
N PHE A 71 -3.52 -2.78 -23.52
CA PHE A 71 -4.03 -4.14 -23.35
C PHE A 71 -5.52 -4.12 -22.95
N THR A 72 -6.32 -4.96 -23.59
CA THR A 72 -7.74 -5.19 -23.25
C THR A 72 -7.98 -6.52 -22.52
N GLU A 73 -6.97 -7.38 -22.51
CA GLU A 73 -6.89 -8.61 -21.72
C GLU A 73 -5.45 -8.85 -21.27
N VAL A 74 -5.25 -9.66 -20.23
CA VAL A 74 -3.91 -10.19 -19.93
C VAL A 74 -3.61 -11.31 -20.94
N PRO A 75 -2.53 -11.22 -21.76
CA PRO A 75 -2.27 -12.22 -22.80
C PRO A 75 -2.02 -13.62 -22.23
N ALA A 76 -2.66 -14.65 -22.81
CA ALA A 76 -2.53 -16.03 -22.33
C ALA A 76 -1.08 -16.57 -22.37
N CYS A 77 -0.23 -16.07 -23.29
CA CYS A 77 1.18 -16.46 -23.35
C CYS A 77 1.97 -16.12 -22.07
N VAL A 78 1.50 -15.17 -21.26
CA VAL A 78 2.11 -14.81 -19.97
C VAL A 78 2.11 -16.00 -19.00
N GLY A 79 1.03 -16.79 -18.96
CA GLY A 79 0.96 -17.95 -18.06
C GLY A 79 1.85 -19.12 -18.48
N GLN A 80 2.36 -19.12 -19.71
CA GLN A 80 3.34 -20.11 -20.18
C GLN A 80 4.77 -19.82 -19.69
N CYS A 81 5.03 -18.63 -19.15
CA CYS A 81 6.34 -18.25 -18.61
C CYS A 81 6.55 -18.90 -17.23
N ALA A 82 7.12 -20.11 -17.20
CA ALA A 82 7.19 -20.95 -16.00
C ALA A 82 7.94 -20.34 -14.81
N ALA A 83 8.93 -19.47 -15.06
CA ALA A 83 9.72 -18.79 -14.02
C ALA A 83 9.08 -17.47 -13.53
N LEU A 84 7.96 -17.04 -14.14
CA LEU A 84 7.36 -15.74 -13.90
C LEU A 84 6.66 -15.71 -12.54
N THR A 85 7.08 -14.77 -11.70
CA THR A 85 6.59 -14.60 -10.33
C THR A 85 5.86 -13.27 -10.11
N MET A 86 6.10 -12.28 -10.98
CA MET A 86 5.54 -10.95 -10.84
C MET A 86 5.07 -10.43 -12.19
N ILE A 87 3.82 -9.97 -12.20
CA ILE A 87 3.16 -9.41 -13.37
C ILE A 87 2.54 -8.07 -13.01
N GLY A 88 2.78 -7.05 -13.82
CA GLY A 88 2.05 -5.78 -13.72
C GLY A 88 1.53 -5.26 -15.05
N PHE A 89 0.23 -4.97 -15.08
CA PHE A 89 -0.49 -4.31 -16.17
C PHE A 89 -1.35 -3.17 -15.61
N LYS A 90 -0.76 -2.29 -14.79
CA LYS A 90 -1.47 -1.11 -14.26
C LYS A 90 -1.89 -0.18 -15.41
N ALA A 91 -2.99 0.57 -15.26
CA ALA A 91 -3.37 1.65 -16.18
C ALA A 91 -3.43 1.18 -17.64
N ASN A 92 -4.22 0.11 -17.87
CA ASN A 92 -4.52 -0.42 -19.19
C ASN A 92 -6.04 -0.34 -19.41
N ARG A 93 -6.59 -1.16 -20.32
CA ARG A 93 -8.03 -1.24 -20.59
C ARG A 93 -8.55 -2.65 -20.39
N ILE A 94 -7.89 -3.41 -19.51
CA ILE A 94 -8.13 -4.84 -19.34
C ILE A 94 -9.53 -5.05 -18.79
N SER A 95 -10.38 -5.76 -19.52
CA SER A 95 -11.69 -6.22 -19.04
C SER A 95 -11.73 -7.72 -18.78
N HIS A 96 -10.77 -8.48 -19.34
CA HIS A 96 -10.71 -9.94 -19.21
C HIS A 96 -9.34 -10.40 -18.70
N VAL A 97 -9.35 -11.31 -17.72
CA VAL A 97 -8.15 -12.00 -17.22
C VAL A 97 -8.36 -13.49 -17.43
N PRO A 98 -7.83 -14.09 -18.50
CA PRO A 98 -7.98 -15.54 -18.71
C PRO A 98 -7.18 -16.31 -17.66
N GLY A 99 -7.73 -17.41 -17.15
CA GLY A 99 -7.03 -18.27 -16.18
C GLY A 99 -5.68 -18.77 -16.70
N ALA A 100 -5.58 -19.01 -18.01
CA ALA A 100 -4.36 -19.41 -18.71
C ALA A 100 -3.24 -18.35 -18.73
N ALA A 101 -3.55 -17.08 -18.43
CA ALA A 101 -2.53 -16.03 -18.31
C ALA A 101 -1.84 -16.00 -16.94
N LEU A 102 -2.28 -16.81 -15.97
CA LEU A 102 -1.74 -16.84 -14.61
C LEU A 102 -0.63 -17.89 -14.50
N PRO A 103 0.64 -17.49 -14.38
CA PRO A 103 1.74 -18.46 -14.28
C PRO A 103 1.69 -19.23 -12.95
N PRO A 104 2.23 -20.47 -12.92
CA PRO A 104 2.14 -21.34 -11.74
C PRO A 104 2.88 -20.81 -10.52
N LEU A 105 3.92 -19.99 -10.72
CA LEU A 105 4.74 -19.39 -9.65
C LEU A 105 4.33 -17.95 -9.30
N LEU A 106 3.13 -17.51 -9.72
CA LEU A 106 2.65 -16.15 -9.49
C LEU A 106 2.65 -15.80 -7.99
N ARG A 107 3.40 -14.76 -7.63
CA ARG A 107 3.49 -14.17 -6.29
C ARG A 107 2.85 -12.80 -6.22
N TRP A 108 3.00 -11.99 -7.27
CA TRP A 108 2.49 -10.63 -7.31
C TRP A 108 1.79 -10.32 -8.64
N LEU A 109 0.52 -9.93 -8.54
CA LEU A 109 -0.29 -9.50 -9.68
C LEU A 109 -0.77 -8.05 -9.47
N ILE A 110 -0.39 -7.16 -10.39
CA ILE A 110 -0.82 -5.75 -10.43
C ILE A 110 -1.73 -5.53 -11.64
N LEU A 111 -2.99 -5.24 -11.37
CA LEU A 111 -4.02 -4.94 -12.35
C LEU A 111 -4.79 -3.66 -11.98
N THR A 112 -4.20 -2.81 -11.15
CA THR A 112 -4.74 -1.49 -10.77
C THR A 112 -5.13 -0.65 -11.99
N ASP A 113 -6.22 0.09 -11.90
CA ASP A 113 -6.70 1.03 -12.91
C ASP A 113 -6.93 0.34 -14.27
N ASN A 114 -7.97 -0.49 -14.31
CA ASN A 114 -8.41 -1.27 -15.47
C ASN A 114 -9.95 -1.35 -15.50
N CYS A 115 -10.51 -2.23 -16.33
CA CYS A 115 -11.95 -2.39 -16.53
C CYS A 115 -12.46 -3.78 -16.08
N ILE A 116 -11.77 -4.46 -15.16
CA ILE A 116 -12.04 -5.87 -14.84
C ILE A 116 -13.33 -5.99 -14.02
N GLU A 117 -14.26 -6.83 -14.50
CA GLU A 117 -15.55 -7.08 -13.83
C GLU A 117 -15.55 -8.38 -13.01
N SER A 118 -14.72 -9.35 -13.39
CA SER A 118 -14.56 -10.62 -12.68
C SER A 118 -13.14 -11.17 -12.86
N LEU A 119 -12.70 -11.97 -11.88
CA LEU A 119 -11.43 -12.69 -11.92
C LEU A 119 -11.68 -14.19 -12.14
N PRO A 120 -10.76 -14.90 -12.81
CA PRO A 120 -10.89 -16.32 -13.07
C PRO A 120 -10.73 -17.14 -11.78
N ASN A 121 -11.40 -18.30 -11.70
CA ASN A 121 -11.30 -19.20 -10.53
C ASN A 121 -9.88 -19.75 -10.35
N GLU A 122 -9.14 -19.87 -11.45
CA GLU A 122 -7.74 -20.22 -11.55
C GLU A 122 -6.83 -19.37 -10.65
N LEU A 123 -7.23 -18.16 -10.27
CA LEU A 123 -6.46 -17.35 -9.34
C LEU A 123 -6.31 -18.01 -7.96
N GLY A 124 -7.31 -18.77 -7.51
CA GLY A 124 -7.25 -19.56 -6.27
C GLY A 124 -6.26 -20.72 -6.30
N GLU A 125 -5.89 -21.18 -7.50
CA GLU A 125 -4.95 -22.27 -7.71
C GLU A 125 -3.48 -21.80 -7.77
N ARG A 126 -3.19 -20.55 -7.37
CA ARG A 126 -1.84 -19.97 -7.36
C ARG A 126 -1.32 -19.93 -5.93
N PRO A 127 -0.67 -21.01 -5.43
CA PRO A 127 -0.38 -21.19 -4.00
C PRO A 127 0.68 -20.21 -3.46
N TYR A 128 1.38 -19.52 -4.36
CA TYR A 128 2.43 -18.56 -4.03
C TYR A 128 1.94 -17.11 -4.04
N LEU A 129 0.67 -16.83 -4.36
CA LEU A 129 0.15 -15.47 -4.44
C LEU A 129 0.24 -14.77 -3.07
N GLN A 130 1.00 -13.68 -3.01
CA GLN A 130 1.26 -12.87 -1.80
C GLN A 130 0.69 -11.46 -1.92
N LYS A 131 0.68 -10.88 -3.13
CA LYS A 131 0.28 -9.49 -3.36
C LYS A 131 -0.64 -9.37 -4.56
N LEU A 132 -1.80 -8.74 -4.36
CA LEU A 132 -2.82 -8.60 -5.40
C LEU A 132 -3.35 -7.16 -5.42
N LEU A 133 -3.01 -6.40 -6.46
CA LEU A 133 -3.42 -5.01 -6.61
C LEU A 133 -4.49 -4.91 -7.71
N LEU A 134 -5.73 -4.58 -7.31
CA LEU A 134 -6.93 -4.53 -8.14
C LEU A 134 -7.71 -3.21 -7.98
N ALA A 135 -7.11 -2.20 -7.32
CA ALA A 135 -7.78 -0.92 -7.11
C ALA A 135 -8.18 -0.26 -8.44
N GLY A 136 -9.32 0.44 -8.48
CA GLY A 136 -9.79 1.13 -9.70
C GLY A 136 -10.22 0.15 -10.80
N ASN A 137 -11.05 -0.83 -10.47
CA ASN A 137 -11.64 -1.78 -11.42
C ASN A 137 -13.18 -1.75 -11.30
N ARG A 138 -13.85 -2.80 -11.79
CA ARG A 138 -15.32 -2.91 -11.81
C ARG A 138 -15.80 -4.20 -11.13
N LEU A 139 -14.98 -4.77 -10.25
CA LEU A 139 -15.24 -6.05 -9.59
C LEU A 139 -16.50 -5.96 -8.73
N GLN A 140 -17.39 -6.92 -8.90
CA GLN A 140 -18.62 -7.05 -8.09
C GLN A 140 -18.49 -8.11 -6.99
N ALA A 141 -17.59 -9.07 -7.18
CA ALA A 141 -17.23 -10.09 -6.19
C ALA A 141 -15.80 -10.58 -6.45
N LEU A 142 -15.20 -11.21 -5.44
CA LEU A 142 -13.97 -11.99 -5.57
C LEU A 142 -14.32 -13.48 -5.76
N PRO A 143 -13.59 -14.23 -6.61
CA PRO A 143 -13.88 -15.65 -6.85
C PRO A 143 -13.68 -16.47 -5.57
N VAL A 144 -14.62 -17.37 -5.27
CA VAL A 144 -14.61 -18.18 -4.04
C VAL A 144 -13.37 -19.08 -3.92
N SER A 145 -12.75 -19.46 -5.04
CA SER A 145 -11.52 -20.25 -5.07
C SER A 145 -10.35 -19.57 -4.36
N MET A 146 -10.34 -18.23 -4.28
CA MET A 146 -9.31 -17.47 -3.58
C MET A 146 -9.23 -17.74 -2.06
N ARG A 147 -10.20 -18.45 -1.48
CA ARG A 147 -10.06 -19.05 -0.14
C ARG A 147 -8.80 -19.93 0.01
N GLN A 148 -8.23 -20.40 -1.10
CA GLN A 148 -7.03 -21.22 -1.14
C GLN A 148 -5.72 -20.40 -1.14
N CYS A 149 -5.80 -19.08 -1.30
CA CYS A 149 -4.65 -18.18 -1.32
C CYS A 149 -4.12 -17.91 0.10
N HIS A 150 -3.73 -18.96 0.84
CA HIS A 150 -3.30 -18.87 2.23
C HIS A 150 -2.05 -18.00 2.46
N ARG A 151 -1.28 -17.72 1.40
CA ARG A 151 -0.10 -16.84 1.43
C ARG A 151 -0.40 -15.39 1.06
N LEU A 152 -1.65 -15.04 0.74
CA LEU A 152 -2.02 -13.68 0.38
C LEU A 152 -1.85 -12.78 1.61
N GLU A 153 -0.94 -11.81 1.51
CA GLU A 153 -0.59 -10.88 2.58
C GLU A 153 -1.20 -9.50 2.33
N LEU A 154 -1.24 -9.08 1.07
CA LEU A 154 -1.72 -7.77 0.67
C LEU A 154 -2.74 -7.88 -0.48
N ILE A 155 -3.90 -7.28 -0.28
CA ILE A 155 -4.90 -7.09 -1.33
C ILE A 155 -5.43 -5.64 -1.36
N ARG A 156 -5.38 -5.02 -2.54
CA ARG A 156 -6.00 -3.71 -2.81
C ARG A 156 -7.17 -3.91 -3.74
N ILE A 157 -8.38 -3.67 -3.25
CA ILE A 157 -9.65 -3.77 -4.00
C ILE A 157 -10.45 -2.48 -3.91
N ALA A 158 -9.82 -1.37 -3.50
CA ALA A 158 -10.42 -0.05 -3.47
C ALA A 158 -11.00 0.38 -4.84
N ALA A 159 -11.99 1.26 -4.83
CA ALA A 159 -12.65 1.79 -6.02
C ALA A 159 -13.10 0.68 -7.00
N ASN A 160 -13.94 -0.23 -6.49
CA ASN A 160 -14.60 -1.29 -7.25
C ASN A 160 -16.12 -1.20 -7.04
N ARG A 161 -16.86 -2.29 -7.29
CA ARG A 161 -18.32 -2.38 -7.14
C ARG A 161 -18.74 -3.49 -6.18
N LEU A 162 -17.86 -3.82 -5.22
CA LEU A 162 -18.10 -4.85 -4.22
C LEU A 162 -19.20 -4.38 -3.25
N ARG A 163 -20.18 -5.25 -2.98
CA ARG A 163 -21.27 -4.99 -2.02
C ARG A 163 -21.06 -5.65 -0.67
N GLU A 164 -20.10 -6.56 -0.59
CA GLU A 164 -19.72 -7.28 0.63
C GLU A 164 -18.28 -7.76 0.50
N LEU A 165 -17.60 -7.94 1.63
CA LEU A 165 -16.36 -8.70 1.69
C LEU A 165 -16.71 -10.17 1.91
N PRO A 166 -16.15 -11.11 1.12
CA PRO A 166 -16.47 -12.51 1.32
C PRO A 166 -15.84 -13.01 2.63
N GLN A 167 -16.59 -13.78 3.42
CA GLN A 167 -16.15 -14.24 4.74
C GLN A 167 -14.80 -14.95 4.73
N TRP A 168 -14.47 -15.70 3.67
CA TRP A 168 -13.19 -16.39 3.56
C TRP A 168 -12.00 -15.42 3.54
N LEU A 169 -12.17 -14.20 3.03
CA LEU A 169 -11.10 -13.19 2.99
C LEU A 169 -10.70 -12.78 4.40
N LEU A 170 -11.69 -12.62 5.27
CA LEU A 170 -11.52 -12.26 6.68
C LEU A 170 -10.94 -13.40 7.54
N THR A 171 -10.76 -14.58 6.97
CA THR A 171 -10.17 -15.76 7.62
C THR A 171 -8.80 -16.13 7.05
N LEU A 172 -8.29 -15.40 6.05
CA LEU A 172 -7.01 -15.74 5.45
C LEU A 172 -5.87 -15.55 6.46
N PRO A 173 -5.05 -16.59 6.71
CA PRO A 173 -4.11 -16.58 7.83
C PRO A 173 -2.95 -15.60 7.65
N SER A 174 -2.59 -15.27 6.40
CA SER A 174 -1.49 -14.36 6.10
C SER A 174 -1.94 -12.93 5.77
N LEU A 175 -3.24 -12.69 5.64
CA LEU A 175 -3.75 -11.38 5.23
C LEU A 175 -3.45 -10.34 6.30
N THR A 176 -2.89 -9.21 5.86
CA THR A 176 -2.29 -8.18 6.71
C THR A 176 -2.67 -6.78 6.26
N TRP A 177 -2.62 -6.54 4.94
CA TRP A 177 -2.91 -5.23 4.36
C TRP A 177 -4.07 -5.37 3.39
N LEU A 178 -5.20 -4.79 3.77
CA LEU A 178 -6.44 -4.82 3.03
C LEU A 178 -6.92 -3.39 2.84
N ALA A 179 -7.13 -2.98 1.60
CA ALA A 179 -7.80 -1.72 1.27
C ALA A 179 -9.00 -2.01 0.37
N TYR A 180 -10.17 -1.51 0.74
CA TYR A 180 -11.41 -1.69 -0.01
C TYR A 180 -12.24 -0.41 -0.11
N ALA A 181 -11.68 0.75 0.25
CA ALA A 181 -12.38 2.03 0.18
C ALA A 181 -12.95 2.35 -1.20
N GLY A 182 -14.05 3.10 -1.27
CA GLY A 182 -14.73 3.45 -2.52
C GLY A 182 -15.47 2.28 -3.17
N ASN A 183 -15.84 1.27 -2.39
CA ASN A 183 -16.79 0.23 -2.79
C ASN A 183 -18.18 0.50 -2.16
N PRO A 184 -19.28 0.08 -2.80
CA PRO A 184 -20.62 0.17 -2.22
C PRO A 184 -20.80 -0.48 -0.84
N LEU A 185 -19.92 -1.40 -0.44
CA LEU A 185 -19.92 -2.03 0.89
C LEU A 185 -19.42 -1.12 2.01
N GLU A 186 -18.61 -0.12 1.67
CA GLU A 186 -17.94 0.73 2.66
C GLU A 186 -18.95 1.61 3.38
N THR A 187 -18.77 1.78 4.69
CA THR A 187 -19.57 2.75 5.45
C THR A 187 -19.15 4.17 5.07
N GLU A 188 -20.09 5.10 5.00
CA GLU A 188 -19.76 6.50 4.73
C GLU A 188 -18.87 7.07 5.84
N ALA A 189 -17.93 7.95 5.45
CA ALA A 189 -17.13 8.70 6.41
C ALA A 189 -18.03 9.54 7.32
N ASP A 190 -17.55 9.86 8.53
CA ASP A 190 -18.30 10.67 9.49
C ASP A 190 -18.56 12.08 8.92
N ALA A 191 -19.81 12.31 8.49
CA ALA A 191 -20.25 13.59 7.95
C ALA A 191 -20.09 14.74 8.95
N ALA A 192 -20.31 14.48 10.24
CA ALA A 192 -20.15 15.50 11.27
C ALA A 192 -18.68 15.92 11.43
N ALA A 193 -17.74 14.97 11.34
CA ALA A 193 -16.31 15.27 11.35
C ALA A 193 -15.90 16.10 10.11
N LEU A 194 -16.41 15.76 8.92
CA LEU A 194 -16.13 16.49 7.68
C LEU A 194 -16.69 17.92 7.69
N GLU A 195 -17.87 18.14 8.29
CA GLU A 195 -18.50 19.45 8.44
C GLU A 195 -17.84 20.30 9.52
N ALA A 196 -17.43 19.70 10.63
CA ALA A 196 -16.76 20.39 11.73
C ALA A 196 -15.31 20.80 11.39
N THR A 197 -14.72 20.21 10.35
CA THR A 197 -13.34 20.50 9.96
C THR A 197 -13.21 21.94 9.44
N PRO A 198 -12.28 22.75 9.98
CA PRO A 198 -12.11 24.14 9.56
C PRO A 198 -11.83 24.27 8.06
N LEU A 199 -12.48 25.25 7.41
CA LEU A 199 -12.14 25.68 6.07
C LEU A 199 -11.04 26.74 6.14
N ILE A 200 -9.97 26.54 5.38
CA ILE A 200 -8.83 27.44 5.30
C ILE A 200 -8.78 27.99 3.87
N ASP A 201 -8.98 29.30 3.75
CA ASP A 201 -8.93 29.99 2.46
C ASP A 201 -7.54 29.88 1.84
N TRP A 202 -7.50 29.50 0.56
CA TRP A 202 -6.26 29.39 -0.21
C TRP A 202 -5.46 30.69 -0.21
N SER A 203 -6.14 31.84 -0.24
CA SER A 203 -5.52 33.17 -0.21
C SER A 203 -4.76 33.46 1.10
N ALA A 204 -5.05 32.73 2.18
CA ALA A 204 -4.35 32.81 3.46
C ALA A 204 -3.09 31.93 3.51
N LEU A 205 -2.82 31.12 2.48
CA LEU A 205 -1.69 30.22 2.40
C LEU A 205 -0.64 30.76 1.43
N ARG A 206 0.61 30.85 1.89
CA ARG A 206 1.76 31.14 1.03
C ARG A 206 2.62 29.89 0.91
N LEU A 207 2.48 29.17 -0.20
CA LEU A 207 3.31 28.02 -0.51
C LEU A 207 4.80 28.40 -0.57
N GLN A 208 5.64 27.48 -0.12
CA GLN A 208 7.09 27.57 -0.12
C GLN A 208 7.69 26.34 -0.83
N GLU A 209 8.76 25.77 -0.30
CA GLU A 209 9.41 24.58 -0.84
C GLU A 209 8.50 23.35 -0.80
N ARG A 210 8.71 22.46 -1.77
CA ARG A 210 8.05 21.16 -1.83
C ARG A 210 8.76 20.20 -0.85
N LEU A 211 7.98 19.55 0.01
CA LEU A 211 8.47 18.57 1.00
C LEU A 211 8.46 17.16 0.43
N GLY A 212 7.48 16.83 -0.43
CA GLY A 212 7.35 15.52 -1.04
C GLY A 212 6.28 15.45 -2.13
N GLU A 213 6.27 14.36 -2.88
CA GLU A 213 5.18 14.01 -3.81
C GLU A 213 4.98 12.51 -3.76
N GLY A 214 3.75 12.11 -3.49
CA GLY A 214 3.31 10.72 -3.54
C GLY A 214 2.41 10.46 -4.75
N ALA A 215 1.85 9.26 -4.77
CA ALA A 215 0.84 8.87 -5.75
C ALA A 215 -0.42 9.74 -5.64
N SER A 216 -0.84 10.10 -4.42
CA SER A 216 -2.09 10.82 -4.18
C SER A 216 -1.97 12.34 -4.26
N GLY A 217 -0.77 12.92 -4.20
CA GLY A 217 -0.65 14.37 -4.09
C GLY A 217 0.76 14.92 -3.93
N VAL A 218 0.85 16.25 -3.91
CA VAL A 218 2.08 17.01 -3.63
C VAL A 218 1.95 17.61 -2.23
N ILE A 219 3.00 17.46 -1.43
CA ILE A 219 3.10 18.06 -0.10
C ILE A 219 4.14 19.18 -0.16
N SER A 220 3.72 20.38 0.22
CA SER A 220 4.56 21.57 0.24
C SER A 220 4.51 22.23 1.61
N ARG A 221 5.62 22.84 2.02
CA ARG A 221 5.62 23.75 3.16
C ARG A 221 4.84 25.00 2.78
N ALA A 222 4.13 25.58 3.74
CA ALA A 222 3.49 26.87 3.57
C ALA A 222 3.53 27.70 4.86
N LEU A 223 3.34 29.00 4.71
CA LEU A 223 2.98 29.89 5.81
C LEU A 223 1.48 30.15 5.76
N TRP A 224 0.78 29.79 6.83
CA TRP A 224 -0.62 30.11 7.02
C TRP A 224 -0.77 31.42 7.81
N GLN A 225 -1.40 32.40 7.18
CA GLN A 225 -1.77 33.66 7.81
C GLN A 225 -3.07 33.47 8.60
N ARG A 226 -2.97 33.23 9.91
CA ARG A 226 -4.15 33.02 10.75
C ARG A 226 -4.94 34.31 10.95
N ALA A 227 -6.18 34.19 11.45
CA ALA A 227 -7.06 35.32 11.70
C ALA A 227 -6.47 36.35 12.70
N ASP A 228 -5.63 35.90 13.62
CA ASP A 228 -4.86 36.73 14.56
C ASP A 228 -3.61 37.37 13.93
N ARG A 229 -3.41 37.19 12.62
CA ARG A 229 -2.26 37.62 11.81
C ARG A 229 -0.91 37.00 12.20
N SER A 230 -0.90 35.94 13.01
CA SER A 230 0.31 35.17 13.25
C SER A 230 0.64 34.29 12.03
N PRO A 231 1.87 34.38 11.47
CA PRO A 231 2.30 33.45 10.44
C PRO A 231 2.64 32.11 11.10
N THR A 232 1.90 31.06 10.75
CA THR A 232 2.11 29.71 11.28
C THR A 232 2.66 28.80 10.17
N PRO A 233 3.83 28.16 10.35
CA PRO A 233 4.32 27.15 9.43
C PRO A 233 3.42 25.91 9.42
N VAL A 234 3.03 25.48 8.22
CA VAL A 234 2.16 24.32 8.01
C VAL A 234 2.66 23.48 6.84
N ALA A 235 2.19 22.24 6.75
CA ALA A 235 2.30 21.42 5.55
C ALA A 235 0.97 21.47 4.78
N VAL A 236 1.03 21.67 3.47
CA VAL A 236 -0.13 21.69 2.58
C VAL A 236 -0.03 20.49 1.65
N LYS A 237 -0.99 19.58 1.74
CA LYS A 237 -1.13 18.45 0.81
C LYS A 237 -2.21 18.78 -0.21
N LEU A 238 -1.81 18.94 -1.47
CA LEU A 238 -2.72 19.06 -2.61
C LEU A 238 -2.89 17.69 -3.26
N TYR A 239 -4.14 17.25 -3.38
CA TYR A 239 -4.45 15.95 -3.97
C TYR A 239 -4.52 16.03 -5.49
N LYS A 240 -3.96 15.02 -6.15
CA LYS A 240 -4.12 14.79 -7.59
C LYS A 240 -5.53 14.23 -7.85
N GLY A 241 -6.11 14.50 -9.01
CA GLY A 241 -7.45 13.99 -9.36
C GLY A 241 -7.49 12.52 -9.81
N GLU A 242 -6.34 11.84 -9.87
CA GLU A 242 -6.20 10.51 -10.45
C GLU A 242 -6.33 9.39 -9.40
N MET A 243 -6.76 8.20 -9.84
CA MET A 243 -6.81 7.00 -9.02
C MET A 243 -5.39 6.54 -8.64
N THR A 244 -5.18 6.17 -7.38
CA THR A 244 -3.89 5.61 -6.92
C THR A 244 -3.94 4.08 -6.83
N SER A 245 -2.81 3.45 -6.51
CA SER A 245 -2.75 2.01 -6.19
C SER A 245 -3.54 1.60 -4.96
N ASP A 246 -3.79 2.56 -4.06
CA ASP A 246 -4.29 2.32 -2.72
C ASP A 246 -5.75 2.77 -2.56
N GLY A 247 -6.18 3.76 -3.34
CA GLY A 247 -7.55 4.26 -3.35
C GLY A 247 -7.69 5.61 -4.06
N SER A 248 -8.85 6.27 -3.88
CA SER A 248 -9.03 7.62 -4.40
C SER A 248 -8.52 8.67 -3.39
N PRO A 249 -7.89 9.77 -3.85
CA PRO A 249 -7.40 10.83 -2.98
C PRO A 249 -8.45 11.48 -2.07
N LEU A 250 -9.72 11.45 -2.48
CA LEU A 250 -10.83 11.93 -1.66
C LEU A 250 -11.09 11.04 -0.43
N HIS A 251 -10.98 9.71 -0.57
CA HIS A 251 -11.13 8.80 0.57
C HIS A 251 -9.98 8.98 1.56
N GLU A 252 -8.75 9.16 1.07
CA GLU A 252 -7.61 9.47 1.93
C GLU A 252 -7.85 10.75 2.73
N MET A 253 -8.32 11.82 2.07
CA MET A 253 -8.63 13.08 2.75
C MET A 253 -9.68 12.88 3.85
N ASN A 254 -10.76 12.15 3.54
CA ASN A 254 -11.82 11.88 4.50
C ASN A 254 -11.32 11.05 5.69
N ALA A 255 -10.49 10.03 5.43
CA ALA A 255 -9.90 9.20 6.48
C ALA A 255 -8.98 10.02 7.39
N CYS A 256 -8.12 10.88 6.84
CA CYS A 256 -7.29 11.81 7.62
C CYS A 256 -8.12 12.72 8.53
N ILE A 257 -9.28 13.18 8.07
CA ILE A 257 -10.18 14.05 8.84
C ILE A 257 -10.89 13.26 9.93
N THR A 258 -11.55 12.15 9.58
CA THR A 258 -12.31 11.32 10.52
C THR A 258 -11.42 10.66 11.57
N ALA A 259 -10.15 10.39 11.25
CA ALA A 259 -9.16 9.95 12.22
C ALA A 259 -9.02 10.92 13.40
N GLY A 260 -9.30 12.22 13.23
CA GLY A 260 -9.32 13.18 14.32
C GLY A 260 -7.95 13.41 14.97
N LEU A 261 -7.96 13.86 16.23
CA LEU A 261 -6.75 14.22 16.96
C LEU A 261 -6.23 13.02 17.77
N HIS A 262 -4.96 12.68 17.55
CA HIS A 262 -4.24 11.70 18.36
C HIS A 262 -2.75 12.06 18.41
N PRO A 263 -2.04 11.88 19.55
CA PRO A 263 -0.62 12.25 19.69
C PRO A 263 0.32 11.61 18.66
N ASN A 264 -0.01 10.40 18.20
CA ASN A 264 0.77 9.63 17.23
C ASN A 264 0.20 9.68 15.79
N LEU A 265 -0.68 10.63 15.49
CA LEU A 265 -1.16 10.89 14.13
C LEU A 265 -0.74 12.28 13.65
N ILE A 266 -0.58 12.45 12.34
CA ILE A 266 -0.32 13.77 11.76
C ILE A 266 -1.59 14.63 11.87
N ARG A 267 -1.53 15.68 12.68
CA ARG A 267 -2.67 16.58 12.90
C ARG A 267 -3.10 17.28 11.61
N VAL A 268 -4.40 17.21 11.32
CA VAL A 268 -5.08 18.01 10.30
C VAL A 268 -5.53 19.33 10.92
N GLU A 269 -5.11 20.46 10.33
CA GLU A 269 -5.50 21.82 10.76
C GLU A 269 -6.78 22.28 10.07
N GLY A 270 -7.03 21.81 8.84
CA GLY A 270 -8.24 22.14 8.09
C GLY A 270 -8.18 21.72 6.62
N ARG A 271 -9.28 21.99 5.92
CA ARG A 271 -9.44 21.73 4.48
C ARG A 271 -9.23 23.01 3.68
N ILE A 272 -8.58 22.89 2.53
CA ILE A 272 -8.38 24.02 1.63
C ILE A 272 -9.71 24.40 0.98
N HIS A 273 -10.00 25.71 0.98
CA HIS A 273 -11.13 26.32 0.30
C HIS A 273 -10.65 27.35 -0.74
N GLY A 274 -11.33 27.43 -1.88
CA GLY A 274 -11.08 28.48 -2.88
C GLY A 274 -9.76 28.35 -3.65
N HIS A 275 -9.22 27.14 -3.84
CA HIS A 275 -8.06 26.95 -4.71
C HIS A 275 -8.39 27.37 -6.16
N PRO A 276 -7.53 28.14 -6.87
CA PRO A 276 -7.82 28.68 -8.20
C PRO A 276 -8.21 27.62 -9.24
N ASP A 277 -7.55 26.46 -9.19
CA ASP A 277 -7.81 25.33 -10.10
C ASP A 277 -8.85 24.33 -9.55
N GLY A 278 -9.54 24.65 -8.45
CA GLY A 278 -10.51 23.75 -7.82
C GLY A 278 -9.93 22.50 -7.14
N GLN A 279 -8.60 22.43 -6.98
CA GLN A 279 -7.93 21.31 -6.33
C GLN A 279 -8.34 21.18 -4.87
N GLN A 280 -8.54 19.94 -4.43
CA GLN A 280 -8.79 19.61 -3.02
C GLN A 280 -7.46 19.45 -2.28
N GLY A 281 -7.44 19.78 -1.00
CA GLY A 281 -6.25 19.60 -0.18
C GLY A 281 -6.48 19.79 1.30
N LEU A 282 -5.49 19.36 2.08
CA LEU A 282 -5.43 19.51 3.53
C LEU A 282 -4.31 20.44 3.92
N VAL A 283 -4.57 21.22 4.97
CA VAL A 283 -3.55 21.88 5.76
C VAL A 283 -3.31 21.00 6.98
N MET A 284 -2.05 20.66 7.22
CA MET A 284 -1.61 19.72 8.24
C MET A 284 -0.50 20.38 9.08
N GLN A 285 -0.24 19.85 10.27
CA GLN A 285 0.90 20.28 11.06
C GLN A 285 2.19 20.11 10.26
N LEU A 286 3.08 21.12 10.32
CA LEU A 286 4.43 20.95 9.79
C LEU A 286 5.20 20.03 10.75
N ILE A 287 5.71 18.93 10.21
CA ILE A 287 6.44 17.94 11.00
C ILE A 287 7.85 18.45 11.27
N ASP A 288 8.33 18.24 12.49
CA ASP A 288 9.68 18.66 12.89
C ASP A 288 10.75 17.93 12.05
N PRO A 289 11.79 18.63 11.55
CA PRO A 289 12.82 18.02 10.71
C PRO A 289 13.62 16.87 11.35
N SER A 290 13.54 16.69 12.68
CA SER A 290 14.11 15.53 13.38
C SER A 290 13.40 14.21 13.05
N PHE A 291 12.16 14.27 12.54
CA PHE A 291 11.42 13.09 12.14
C PHE A 291 11.91 12.53 10.80
N ARG A 292 12.04 11.21 10.74
CA ARG A 292 12.43 10.45 9.55
C ARG A 292 11.55 9.21 9.39
N ASN A 293 11.44 8.68 8.18
CA ASN A 293 10.76 7.40 7.95
C ASN A 293 11.47 6.28 8.71
N LEU A 294 10.70 5.41 9.36
CA LEU A 294 11.23 4.24 10.09
C LEU A 294 11.87 3.22 9.15
N ALA A 295 11.32 3.07 7.95
CA ALA A 295 11.85 2.16 6.94
C ALA A 295 11.69 2.73 5.52
N ALA A 296 12.38 2.11 4.57
CA ALA A 296 12.16 2.31 3.14
C ALA A 296 11.10 1.32 2.61
N LEU A 297 10.54 1.65 1.46
CA LEU A 297 9.51 0.85 0.77
C LEU A 297 9.95 -0.60 0.54
N PRO A 298 9.01 -1.55 0.44
CA PRO A 298 9.31 -2.93 0.09
C PRO A 298 10.04 -3.05 -1.25
N SER A 299 10.92 -4.04 -1.36
CA SER A 299 11.66 -4.36 -2.58
C SER A 299 11.01 -5.49 -3.36
N LEU A 300 11.42 -5.68 -4.61
CA LEU A 300 11.03 -6.85 -5.43
C LEU A 300 11.42 -8.19 -4.76
N ALA A 301 12.45 -8.18 -3.92
CA ALA A 301 12.91 -9.36 -3.20
C ALA A 301 12.05 -9.66 -1.95
N SER A 302 11.79 -8.65 -1.14
CA SER A 302 11.00 -8.77 0.09
C SER A 302 9.49 -8.90 -0.15
N CYS A 303 9.02 -8.50 -1.34
CA CYS A 303 7.64 -8.52 -1.82
C CYS A 303 6.69 -7.59 -1.04
N SER A 304 6.51 -7.86 0.24
CA SER A 304 5.65 -7.12 1.17
C SER A 304 6.43 -6.46 2.29
N ARG A 305 7.62 -6.94 2.67
CA ARG A 305 8.33 -6.40 3.84
C ARG A 305 9.13 -5.14 3.53
N ASP A 306 9.06 -4.17 4.42
CA ASP A 306 9.85 -2.94 4.35
C ASP A 306 11.35 -3.22 4.45
N VAL A 307 12.13 -2.30 3.89
CA VAL A 307 13.59 -2.39 3.86
C VAL A 307 14.16 -1.39 4.85
N TYR A 308 15.00 -1.88 5.76
CA TYR A 308 15.70 -1.04 6.72
C TYR A 308 17.18 -0.98 6.37
N SER A 309 17.84 0.11 6.74
CA SER A 309 19.31 0.17 6.70
C SER A 309 19.92 -0.93 7.56
N GLU A 310 21.02 -1.53 7.09
CA GLU A 310 21.75 -2.56 7.84
C GLU A 310 22.23 -2.07 9.21
N ASP A 311 22.50 -0.76 9.32
CA ASP A 311 22.96 -0.09 10.55
C ASP A 311 21.81 0.41 11.45
N CYS A 312 20.55 0.23 11.03
CA CYS A 312 19.40 0.70 11.81
C CYS A 312 19.26 -0.07 13.12
N ARG A 313 19.54 0.60 14.25
CA ARG A 313 19.44 0.01 15.60
C ARG A 313 18.71 0.94 16.56
N PHE A 314 18.09 0.34 17.57
CA PHE A 314 17.33 1.04 18.60
C PHE A 314 17.71 0.53 19.98
N SER A 315 17.66 1.41 20.98
CA SER A 315 17.50 0.96 22.35
C SER A 315 16.11 0.36 22.55
N ALA A 316 15.97 -0.49 23.56
CA ALA A 316 14.67 -1.07 23.91
C ALA A 316 13.60 -0.01 24.21
N GLU A 317 13.99 1.10 24.84
CA GLU A 317 13.09 2.19 25.18
C GLU A 317 12.53 2.85 23.92
N VAL A 318 13.40 3.20 22.96
CA VAL A 318 12.98 3.80 21.68
C VAL A 318 12.05 2.86 20.90
N ALA A 319 12.42 1.58 20.79
CA ALA A 319 11.58 0.59 20.10
C ALA A 319 10.20 0.42 20.76
N LEU A 320 10.14 0.43 22.09
CA LEU A 320 8.88 0.33 22.84
C LEU A 320 8.03 1.59 22.74
N ASN A 321 8.65 2.78 22.70
CA ASN A 321 7.92 4.03 22.47
C ASN A 321 7.23 4.02 21.12
N ILE A 322 7.92 3.57 20.06
CA ILE A 322 7.34 3.39 18.73
C ILE A 322 6.20 2.36 18.78
N ALA A 323 6.44 1.17 19.35
CA ALA A 323 5.43 0.12 19.41
C ALA A 323 4.16 0.57 20.16
N ARG A 324 4.30 1.26 21.30
CA ARG A 324 3.16 1.81 22.06
C ARG A 324 2.44 2.90 21.27
N GLY A 325 3.17 3.84 20.68
CA GLY A 325 2.58 4.94 19.91
C GLY A 325 1.76 4.45 18.72
N ILE A 326 2.28 3.45 17.99
CA ILE A 326 1.58 2.86 16.85
C ILE A 326 0.39 2.00 17.28
N ALA A 327 0.52 1.20 18.35
CA ALA A 327 -0.62 0.45 18.88
C ALA A 327 -1.75 1.39 19.35
N SER A 328 -1.40 2.48 20.04
CA SER A 328 -2.33 3.54 20.48
C SER A 328 -3.02 4.21 19.30
N ALA A 329 -2.27 4.60 18.27
CA ALA A 329 -2.83 5.19 17.06
C ALA A 329 -3.79 4.23 16.35
N ALA A 330 -3.44 2.96 16.23
CA ALA A 330 -4.28 1.97 15.57
C ALA A 330 -5.55 1.67 16.36
N GLU A 331 -5.48 1.58 17.69
CA GLU A 331 -6.68 1.47 18.54
C GLU A 331 -7.62 2.67 18.35
N HIS A 332 -7.05 3.88 18.34
CA HIS A 332 -7.80 5.11 18.12
C HIS A 332 -8.52 5.08 16.76
N LEU A 333 -7.84 4.67 15.69
CA LEU A 333 -8.47 4.51 14.37
C LEU A 333 -9.62 3.49 14.39
N HIS A 334 -9.43 2.35 15.07
CA HIS A 334 -10.47 1.32 15.20
C HIS A 334 -11.72 1.83 15.91
N GLN A 335 -11.54 2.68 16.93
CA GLN A 335 -12.64 3.33 17.64
C GLN A 335 -13.41 4.31 16.75
N GLN A 336 -12.73 4.94 15.78
CA GLN A 336 -13.35 5.80 14.76
C GLN A 336 -13.94 5.00 13.58
N GLY A 337 -13.89 3.66 13.60
CA GLY A 337 -14.38 2.83 12.50
C GLY A 337 -13.46 2.85 11.27
N ILE A 338 -12.16 3.07 11.46
CA ILE A 338 -11.16 3.13 10.39
C ILE A 338 -10.16 1.98 10.58
N THR A 339 -9.92 1.25 9.50
CA THR A 339 -8.67 0.48 9.33
C THR A 339 -7.73 1.28 8.44
N HIS A 340 -6.45 1.39 8.80
CA HIS A 340 -5.44 2.09 8.01
C HIS A 340 -5.12 1.35 6.71
N GLY A 341 -5.11 0.01 6.76
CA GLY A 341 -4.92 -0.85 5.59
C GLY A 341 -3.50 -0.87 5.02
N ASP A 342 -2.60 -0.02 5.52
CA ASP A 342 -1.20 0.12 5.08
C ASP A 342 -0.24 0.41 6.23
N LEU A 343 -0.47 -0.23 7.37
CA LEU A 343 0.38 -0.10 8.54
C LEU A 343 1.76 -0.71 8.26
N TYR A 344 2.72 0.15 7.93
CA TYR A 344 4.10 -0.18 7.54
C TYR A 344 5.09 0.78 8.18
N GLY A 345 6.35 0.36 8.30
CA GLY A 345 7.43 1.22 8.77
C GLY A 345 7.68 2.42 7.86
N HIS A 346 7.54 2.29 6.54
CA HIS A 346 7.71 3.44 5.64
C HIS A 346 6.63 4.53 5.80
N ASN A 347 5.50 4.20 6.42
CA ASN A 347 4.40 5.12 6.76
C ASN A 347 4.49 5.67 8.19
N ILE A 348 5.54 5.30 8.93
CA ILE A 348 5.79 5.74 10.30
C ILE A 348 6.99 6.68 10.29
N LEU A 349 6.77 7.90 10.78
CA LEU A 349 7.82 8.86 11.07
C LEU A 349 8.26 8.72 12.53
N LEU A 350 9.55 8.83 12.82
CA LEU A 350 10.07 8.86 14.19
C LEU A 350 11.20 9.88 14.37
N ASN A 351 11.38 10.34 15.61
CA ASN A 351 12.61 11.03 16.06
C ASN A 351 13.53 10.08 16.85
N ASP A 352 14.65 10.60 17.36
CA ASP A 352 15.65 9.81 18.10
C ASP A 352 15.17 9.32 19.48
N GLN A 353 14.13 9.93 20.03
CA GLN A 353 13.51 9.56 21.30
C GLN A 353 12.46 8.44 21.14
N GLY A 354 12.11 8.10 19.89
CA GLY A 354 11.06 7.13 19.58
C GLY A 354 9.65 7.73 19.61
N ASP A 355 9.51 9.05 19.67
CA ASP A 355 8.23 9.68 19.36
C ASP A 355 7.91 9.40 17.90
N CYS A 356 6.69 8.95 17.62
CA CYS A 356 6.31 8.52 16.29
C CYS A 356 4.97 9.09 15.82
N LEU A 357 4.87 9.29 14.51
CA LEU A 357 3.65 9.71 13.82
C LEU A 357 3.34 8.71 12.71
N LEU A 358 2.14 8.15 12.72
CA LEU A 358 1.58 7.36 11.62
C LEU A 358 0.92 8.31 10.61
N GLY A 359 1.19 8.07 9.33
CA GLY A 359 0.63 8.83 8.21
C GLY A 359 0.34 7.94 7.00
N ASP A 360 -0.02 8.57 5.88
CA ASP A 360 -0.45 7.94 4.63
C ASP A 360 -1.72 7.07 4.74
N PHE A 361 -2.87 7.75 4.71
CA PHE A 361 -4.18 7.12 4.76
C PHE A 361 -4.67 6.69 3.36
N GLY A 362 -3.79 6.60 2.36
CA GLY A 362 -4.18 6.28 0.97
C GLY A 362 -4.94 4.96 0.81
N ALA A 363 -4.69 4.02 1.71
CA ALA A 363 -5.30 2.69 1.77
C ALA A 363 -6.41 2.55 2.83
N ALA A 364 -6.67 3.59 3.60
CA ALA A 364 -7.59 3.52 4.72
C ALA A 364 -9.01 3.17 4.23
N SER A 365 -9.72 2.37 5.02
CA SER A 365 -11.09 1.95 4.72
C SER A 365 -11.97 2.09 5.95
N PHE A 366 -13.21 2.52 5.74
CA PHE A 366 -14.21 2.67 6.79
C PHE A 366 -14.98 1.37 7.01
N HIS A 367 -15.29 1.07 8.26
CA HIS A 367 -16.15 -0.03 8.67
C HIS A 367 -17.11 0.43 9.77
N ALA A 368 -18.15 -0.37 10.03
CA ALA A 368 -19.07 -0.08 11.12
C ALA A 368 -18.33 -0.01 12.46
N THR A 369 -18.70 0.96 13.31
CA THR A 369 -18.20 1.05 14.69
C THR A 369 -18.88 0.05 15.63
N THR A 370 -19.98 -0.55 15.19
CA THR A 370 -20.66 -1.61 15.94
C THR A 370 -19.79 -2.87 15.97
N ASP A 371 -19.60 -3.38 17.17
CA ASP A 371 -18.84 -4.60 17.40
C ASP A 371 -19.57 -5.82 16.83
N ASN A 372 -18.96 -6.47 15.85
CA ASN A 372 -19.48 -7.68 15.20
C ASN A 372 -18.31 -8.53 14.65
N PRO A 373 -18.55 -9.78 14.22
CA PRO A 373 -17.47 -10.67 13.78
C PRO A 373 -16.65 -10.12 12.60
N GLU A 374 -17.26 -9.40 11.67
CA GLU A 374 -16.57 -8.81 10.53
C GLU A 374 -15.67 -7.64 10.95
N THR A 375 -16.18 -6.71 11.77
CA THR A 375 -15.39 -5.57 12.27
C THR A 375 -14.25 -6.04 13.15
N ARG A 376 -14.47 -7.05 14.00
CA ARG A 376 -13.38 -7.70 14.75
C ARG A 376 -12.32 -8.29 13.81
N ALA A 377 -12.73 -9.04 12.78
CA ALA A 377 -11.77 -9.66 11.85
C ALA A 377 -10.94 -8.61 11.09
N LEU A 378 -11.56 -7.52 10.62
CA LEU A 378 -10.87 -6.40 9.99
C LEU A 378 -9.80 -5.79 10.92
N GLN A 379 -10.16 -5.53 12.16
CA GLN A 379 -9.22 -5.03 13.17
C GLN A 379 -8.08 -6.03 13.42
N ARG A 380 -8.38 -7.33 13.49
CA ARG A 380 -7.37 -8.39 13.71
C ARG A 380 -6.47 -8.65 12.51
N ILE A 381 -6.89 -8.30 11.30
CA ILE A 381 -6.02 -8.27 10.12
C ILE A 381 -4.94 -7.19 10.32
N GLU A 382 -5.32 -6.00 10.78
CA GLU A 382 -4.36 -4.91 11.03
C GLU A 382 -3.45 -5.18 12.23
N VAL A 383 -3.91 -5.91 13.25
CA VAL A 383 -3.05 -6.36 14.36
C VAL A 383 -1.91 -7.25 13.86
N ARG A 384 -2.10 -8.03 12.79
CA ARG A 384 -0.98 -8.78 12.17
C ARG A 384 0.06 -7.84 11.58
N ALA A 385 -0.35 -6.72 10.98
CA ALA A 385 0.57 -5.71 10.46
C ALA A 385 1.42 -5.13 11.60
N PHE A 386 0.79 -4.88 12.75
CA PHE A 386 1.50 -4.47 13.95
C PHE A 386 2.45 -5.56 14.47
N GLY A 387 2.04 -6.83 14.49
CA GLY A 387 2.92 -7.95 14.88
C GLY A 387 4.17 -8.03 13.99
N ILE A 388 4.01 -7.82 12.69
CA ILE A 388 5.10 -7.72 11.73
C ILE A 388 6.06 -6.57 12.07
N LEU A 389 5.53 -5.37 12.29
CA LEU A 389 6.29 -4.20 12.71
C LEU A 389 7.04 -4.46 14.03
N LEU A 390 6.38 -5.09 15.00
CA LEU A 390 6.97 -5.43 16.30
C LEU A 390 8.15 -6.39 16.13
N GLY A 391 8.01 -7.43 15.30
CA GLY A 391 9.12 -8.33 14.96
C GLY A 391 10.28 -7.60 14.29
N GLU A 392 9.99 -6.64 13.42
CA GLU A 392 11.00 -5.80 12.76
C GLU A 392 11.73 -4.87 13.74
N LEU A 393 11.02 -4.28 14.70
CA LEU A 393 11.62 -3.49 15.77
C LEU A 393 12.48 -4.38 16.68
N LEU A 394 11.97 -5.55 17.11
CA LEU A 394 12.69 -6.50 17.97
C LEU A 394 14.02 -6.98 17.38
N ALA A 395 14.05 -7.22 16.07
CA ALA A 395 15.25 -7.62 15.34
C ALA A 395 16.34 -6.53 15.33
N ARG A 396 15.99 -5.28 15.66
CA ARG A 396 16.85 -4.10 15.61
C ARG A 396 17.19 -3.52 16.98
N ILE A 397 16.68 -4.12 18.05
CA ILE A 397 17.06 -3.73 19.42
C ILE A 397 18.45 -4.27 19.74
N ASP A 398 19.40 -3.38 19.99
CA ASP A 398 20.80 -3.73 20.32
C ASP A 398 21.16 -3.55 21.80
N SER A 399 20.30 -2.86 22.55
CA SER A 399 20.61 -2.43 23.92
C SER A 399 19.35 -2.28 24.78
N GLY A 400 19.49 -2.45 26.10
CA GLY A 400 18.43 -2.15 27.08
C GLY A 400 17.26 -3.14 27.17
N LEU A 401 17.31 -4.29 26.49
CA LEU A 401 16.28 -5.32 26.55
C LEU A 401 16.76 -6.55 27.32
N SER A 402 16.09 -6.88 28.44
CA SER A 402 16.33 -8.12 29.16
C SER A 402 15.73 -9.32 28.43
N ASP A 403 16.25 -10.52 28.71
CA ASP A 403 15.76 -11.76 28.10
C ASP A 403 14.26 -11.99 28.38
N GLU A 404 13.82 -11.74 29.62
CA GLU A 404 12.41 -11.84 30.00
C GLU A 404 11.50 -10.89 29.19
N ARG A 405 11.92 -9.62 29.01
CA ARG A 405 11.15 -8.65 28.19
C ARG A 405 11.17 -9.06 26.71
N ARG A 406 12.29 -9.59 26.22
CA ARG A 406 12.41 -10.11 24.85
C ARG A 406 11.45 -11.28 24.62
N GLU A 407 11.41 -12.25 25.51
CA GLU A 407 10.49 -13.40 25.42
C GLU A 407 9.02 -12.96 25.43
N ARG A 408 8.65 -12.03 26.32
CA ARG A 408 7.29 -11.49 26.38
C ARG A 408 6.89 -10.74 25.11
N LEU A 409 7.80 -9.94 24.52
CA LEU A 409 7.55 -9.26 23.26
C LEU A 409 7.47 -10.22 22.07
N GLN A 410 8.30 -11.27 22.04
CA GLN A 410 8.22 -12.33 21.03
C GLN A 410 6.92 -13.12 21.15
N ALA A 411 6.45 -13.41 22.37
CA ALA A 411 5.16 -14.03 22.58
C ALA A 411 4.00 -13.14 22.08
N LEU A 412 4.07 -11.83 22.31
CA LEU A 412 3.09 -10.87 21.77
C LEU A 412 3.12 -10.85 20.23
N GLU A 413 4.30 -10.76 19.62
CA GLU A 413 4.49 -10.83 18.17
C GLU A 413 3.87 -12.09 17.57
N GLN A 414 4.17 -13.26 18.14
CA GLN A 414 3.59 -14.53 17.72
C GLN A 414 2.07 -14.55 17.82
N ARG A 415 1.50 -14.00 18.91
CA ARG A 415 0.04 -13.90 19.10
C ARG A 415 -0.61 -12.96 18.09
N CYS A 416 0.03 -11.85 17.73
CA CYS A 416 -0.43 -10.95 16.68
C CYS A 416 -0.37 -11.57 15.28
N CYS A 417 0.62 -12.43 15.03
CA CYS A 417 0.90 -13.03 13.72
C CYS A 417 0.28 -14.42 13.49
N GLN A 418 -0.40 -15.00 14.50
CA GLN A 418 -0.93 -16.36 14.42
C GLN A 418 -2.06 -16.50 13.37
N PRO A 419 -2.26 -17.72 12.81
CA PRO A 419 -3.06 -17.92 11.61
C PRO A 419 -4.57 -17.77 11.78
N ASP A 420 -5.13 -18.03 12.96
CA ASP A 420 -6.56 -17.80 13.22
C ASP A 420 -6.81 -16.31 13.47
N VAL A 421 -7.40 -15.62 12.50
CA VAL A 421 -7.61 -14.16 12.55
C VAL A 421 -8.31 -13.72 13.84
N LEU A 422 -9.36 -14.40 14.29
CA LEU A 422 -10.14 -13.95 15.44
C LEU A 422 -9.49 -14.26 16.79
N ALA A 423 -8.51 -15.16 16.84
CA ALA A 423 -7.75 -15.44 18.04
C ALA A 423 -6.56 -14.47 18.25
N ARG A 424 -6.29 -13.56 17.30
CA ARG A 424 -5.31 -12.47 17.49
C ARG A 424 -5.84 -11.49 18.55
N PRO A 425 -4.97 -10.88 19.38
CA PRO A 425 -5.39 -9.87 20.35
C PRO A 425 -5.95 -8.62 19.66
N GLY A 426 -6.73 -7.81 20.36
CA GLY A 426 -7.06 -6.46 19.90
C GLY A 426 -6.03 -5.44 20.33
N PHE A 427 -6.03 -4.25 19.74
CA PHE A 427 -5.05 -3.23 20.11
C PHE A 427 -5.13 -2.82 21.59
N GLY A 428 -6.32 -2.77 22.20
CA GLY A 428 -6.42 -2.55 23.65
C GLY A 428 -5.65 -3.59 24.49
N GLU A 429 -5.75 -4.88 24.13
CA GLU A 429 -4.94 -5.93 24.80
C GLU A 429 -3.44 -5.78 24.49
N VAL A 430 -3.09 -5.45 23.24
CA VAL A 430 -1.69 -5.20 22.84
C VAL A 430 -1.10 -4.08 23.69
N ILE A 431 -1.82 -2.97 23.87
CA ILE A 431 -1.42 -1.82 24.67
C ILE A 431 -1.23 -2.22 26.14
N GLU A 432 -2.19 -2.94 26.74
CA GLU A 432 -2.05 -3.44 28.11
C GLU A 432 -0.80 -4.31 28.32
N VAL A 433 -0.40 -5.10 27.32
CA VAL A 433 0.83 -5.90 27.38
C VAL A 433 2.07 -5.01 27.29
N LEU A 434 2.08 -4.04 26.37
CA LEU A 434 3.21 -3.12 26.16
C LEU A 434 3.43 -2.13 27.32
N GLU A 435 2.40 -1.78 28.07
CA GLU A 435 2.49 -0.94 29.28
C GLU A 435 3.14 -1.69 30.45
N LYS A 436 3.03 -3.02 30.48
CA LYS A 436 3.62 -3.90 31.51
C LYS A 436 5.05 -4.35 31.18
N LEU A 437 5.64 -3.79 30.13
CA LEU A 437 6.98 -4.07 29.62
C LEU A 437 7.80 -2.81 29.67
#